data_AF-M5RE99-F1
#
_entry.id   AF-M5RE99-F1
#
_cell.length_a   1.000
_cell.length_b   1.000
_cell.length_c   1.000
_cell.angle_alpha   90.00
_cell.angle_beta   90.00
_cell.angle_gamma   90.00
#
_symmetry.space_group_name_H-M   'P 1'
#
loop_
_entity.id
_entity.type
_entity.pdbx_description
1 polymer ?
#
loop_
_entity_poly.entity_id
_entity_poly.type
_entity_poly.pdbx_seq_one_letter_code
_entity_poly.pdbx_strand_id
1 'polypeptide(L)'
;MSDESATNPIDQINAAMGDAISAQEAGNFAVAERRARTAWMLIASLPDSELRDERLRWKPESIEPIVKELAKRAQVSGSSSDQSHGAVFRQVDIEYQRG
;
A
#
# COMPACT_ATOMS: atom_id res chain seq x y z
N MET A 1 -33.63 7.78 4.92
CA MET A 1 -32.65 6.85 4.33
C MET A 1 -31.69 7.67 3.51
N SER A 2 -30.57 8.06 4.12
CA SER A 2 -29.41 8.64 3.45
C SER A 2 -28.20 7.98 4.09
N ASP A 3 -27.98 6.70 3.76
CA ASP A 3 -26.74 6.00 4.08
C ASP A 3 -25.65 6.56 3.17
N GLU A 4 -25.14 7.71 3.57
CA GLU A 4 -23.94 8.30 3.02
C GLU A 4 -22.82 7.31 3.34
N SER A 5 -22.49 6.48 2.35
CA SER A 5 -21.43 5.49 2.39
C SER A 5 -20.10 6.22 2.50
N ALA A 6 -19.80 6.78 3.67
CA ALA A 6 -18.47 7.27 4.00
C ALA A 6 -17.58 6.03 4.04
N THR A 7 -16.95 5.71 2.91
CA THR A 7 -16.01 4.59 2.79
C THR A 7 -15.02 4.71 3.93
N ASN A 8 -15.06 3.74 4.86
CA ASN A 8 -14.24 3.75 6.06
C ASN A 8 -12.76 3.94 5.66
N PRO A 9 -12.02 4.91 6.26
CA PRO A 9 -10.61 5.12 5.97
C PRO A 9 -9.76 3.85 6.04
N ILE A 10 -10.07 2.92 6.94
CA ILE A 10 -9.39 1.61 7.04
C ILE A 10 -9.64 0.74 5.81
N ASP A 11 -10.87 0.73 5.27
CA ASP A 11 -11.19 0.01 4.04
C ASP A 11 -10.49 0.63 2.83
N GLN A 12 -10.34 1.95 2.81
CA GLN A 12 -9.58 2.66 1.77
C GLN A 12 -8.08 2.34 1.84
N ILE A 13 -7.50 2.29 3.03
CA ILE A 13 -6.10 1.87 3.23
C ILE A 13 -5.92 0.43 2.75
N ASN A 14 -6.85 -0.45 3.13
CA ASN A 14 -6.81 -1.86 2.76
C ASN A 14 -6.88 -2.04 1.23
N ALA A 15 -7.82 -1.35 0.58
CA ALA A 15 -7.98 -1.38 -0.87
C ALA A 15 -6.76 -0.80 -1.59
N ALA A 16 -6.23 0.34 -1.14
CA ALA A 16 -5.08 0.99 -1.75
C ALA A 16 -3.82 0.10 -1.70
N MET A 17 -3.60 -0.62 -0.60
CA MET A 17 -2.48 -1.56 -0.50
C MET A 17 -2.71 -2.82 -1.35
N GLY A 18 -3.93 -3.32 -1.45
CA GLY A 18 -4.29 -4.40 -2.39
C GLY A 18 -3.99 -4.02 -3.84
N ASP A 19 -4.44 -2.83 -4.26
CA ASP A 19 -4.16 -2.27 -5.58
C ASP A 19 -2.66 -2.08 -5.83
N ALA A 20 -1.91 -1.67 -4.80
CA ALA A 20 -0.46 -1.53 -4.88
C ALA A 20 0.23 -2.88 -5.16
N ILE A 21 -0.22 -3.95 -4.50
CA ILE A 21 0.27 -5.32 -4.71
C ILE A 21 -0.03 -5.77 -6.15
N SER A 22 -1.29 -5.68 -6.60
CA SER A 22 -1.64 -6.08 -7.96
C SER A 22 -0.86 -5.29 -9.01
N ALA A 23 -0.61 -4.00 -8.78
CA ALA A 23 0.16 -3.17 -9.70
C ALA A 23 1.66 -3.56 -9.76
N GLN A 24 2.30 -3.89 -8.64
CA GLN A 24 3.69 -4.36 -8.67
C GLN A 24 3.82 -5.76 -9.29
N GLU A 25 2.83 -6.64 -9.09
CA GLU A 25 2.80 -7.97 -9.70
C GLU A 25 2.64 -7.89 -11.22
N ALA A 26 1.93 -6.86 -11.70
CA ALA A 26 1.86 -6.51 -13.12
C ALA A 26 3.10 -5.75 -13.63
N GLY A 27 4.12 -5.53 -12.80
CA GLY A 27 5.34 -4.78 -13.14
C GLY A 27 5.14 -3.26 -13.25
N ASN A 28 3.97 -2.73 -12.90
CA ASN A 28 3.65 -1.32 -12.96
C ASN A 28 3.99 -0.59 -11.65
N PHE A 29 5.29 -0.43 -11.40
CA PHE A 29 5.79 0.18 -10.17
C PHE A 29 5.36 1.64 -9.98
N ALA A 30 5.11 2.39 -11.06
CA ALA A 30 4.61 3.76 -10.97
C ALA A 30 3.14 3.84 -10.51
N VAL A 31 2.30 2.85 -10.86
CA VAL A 31 0.95 2.74 -10.30
C VAL A 31 1.02 2.21 -8.88
N ALA A 32 1.84 1.19 -8.62
CA ALA A 32 1.99 0.63 -7.28
C ALA A 32 2.42 1.70 -6.27
N GLU A 33 3.40 2.53 -6.62
CA GLU A 33 3.90 3.64 -5.80
C GLU A 33 2.77 4.61 -5.43
N ARG A 34 1.99 5.06 -6.43
CA ARG A 34 0.87 5.98 -6.21
C ARG A 34 -0.17 5.39 -5.27
N ARG A 35 -0.48 4.10 -5.40
CA ARG A 35 -1.46 3.39 -4.55
C ARG A 35 -0.95 3.23 -3.12
N ALA A 36 0.29 2.80 -2.94
CA ALA A 36 0.91 2.72 -1.62
C ALA A 36 1.01 4.10 -0.95
N ARG A 37 1.30 5.16 -1.71
CA ARG A 37 1.33 6.54 -1.21
C ARG A 37 -0.04 7.01 -0.73
N THR A 38 -1.12 6.64 -1.42
CA THR A 38 -2.49 6.89 -0.95
C THR A 38 -2.72 6.25 0.42
N ALA A 39 -2.37 4.98 0.59
CA ALA A 39 -2.47 4.29 1.89
C ALA A 39 -1.66 5.02 2.98
N TRP A 40 -0.43 5.43 2.67
CA TRP A 40 0.42 6.15 3.62
C TRP A 40 -0.17 7.50 4.06
N MET A 41 -0.70 8.29 3.12
CA MET A 41 -1.33 9.57 3.44
C MET A 41 -2.59 9.40 4.30
N LEU A 42 -3.39 8.36 4.03
CA LEU A 42 -4.56 8.05 4.84
C LEU A 42 -4.15 7.67 6.26
N ILE A 43 -3.13 6.83 6.42
CA ILE A 43 -2.58 6.47 7.74
C ILE A 43 -2.09 7.70 8.49
N ALA A 44 -1.34 8.58 7.83
CA ALA A 44 -0.82 9.81 8.44
C ALA A 44 -1.94 10.79 8.85
N SER A 45 -3.14 10.66 8.26
CA SER A 45 -4.31 11.48 8.60
C SER A 45 -5.16 10.92 9.75
N LEU A 46 -4.91 9.69 10.18
CA LEU A 46 -5.65 9.02 11.24
C LEU A 46 -4.86 9.01 12.55
N PRO A 47 -5.51 9.12 13.71
CA PRO A 47 -4.85 8.91 15.00
C PRO A 47 -4.52 7.43 15.20
N ASP A 48 -3.45 7.14 15.95
CA ASP A 48 -2.99 5.77 16.25
C ASP A 48 -4.09 4.85 16.83
N SER A 49 -5.06 5.40 17.54
CA SER A 49 -6.19 4.63 18.10
C SER A 49 -7.06 3.98 17.02
N GLU A 50 -7.22 4.63 15.88
CA GLU A 50 -7.98 4.12 14.72
C GLU A 50 -7.14 3.10 13.93
N LEU A 51 -5.81 3.24 13.94
CA LEU A 51 -4.89 2.34 13.25
C LEU A 51 -4.65 1.02 13.99
N ARG A 52 -4.96 0.98 15.28
CA ARG A 52 -4.94 -0.25 16.11
C ARG A 52 -6.20 -1.09 15.95
N ASP A 53 -7.10 -0.69 15.06
CA ASP A 53 -8.30 -1.45 14.72
C ASP A 53 -7.91 -2.76 14.00
N GLU A 54 -8.48 -3.89 14.46
CA GLU A 54 -8.26 -5.23 13.88
C GLU A 54 -8.68 -5.33 12.41
N ARG A 55 -9.44 -4.34 11.89
CA ARG A 55 -9.82 -4.23 10.48
C ARG A 55 -8.65 -3.83 9.57
N LEU A 56 -7.61 -3.19 10.09
CA LEU A 56 -6.45 -2.83 9.29
C LEU A 56 -5.57 -4.07 9.06
N ARG A 57 -5.45 -4.48 7.80
CA ARG A 57 -4.70 -5.70 7.44
C ARG A 57 -3.19 -5.49 7.45
N TRP A 58 -2.77 -4.24 7.27
CA TRP A 58 -1.39 -3.85 6.98
C TRP A 58 -0.76 -3.15 8.19
N LYS A 59 0.49 -3.47 8.49
CA LYS A 59 1.27 -2.75 9.49
C LYS A 59 1.51 -1.30 9.05
N PRO A 60 0.97 -0.27 9.73
CA PRO A 60 1.14 1.13 9.33
C PRO A 60 2.61 1.53 9.14
N GLU A 61 3.47 1.07 10.05
CA GLU A 61 4.91 1.31 10.05
C GLU A 61 5.64 0.70 8.85
N SER A 62 5.04 -0.32 8.21
CA SER A 62 5.64 -0.98 7.04
C SER A 62 5.30 -0.26 5.73
N ILE A 63 4.30 0.63 5.72
CA ILE A 63 3.80 1.24 4.49
C ILE A 63 4.73 2.33 3.96
N GLU A 64 5.36 3.14 4.82
CA GLU A 64 6.32 4.16 4.36
C GLU A 64 7.56 3.54 3.67
N PRO A 65 8.23 2.51 4.23
CA PRO A 65 9.31 1.80 3.53
C PRO A 65 8.90 1.27 2.14
N ILE A 66 7.67 0.75 2.00
CA ILE A 66 7.14 0.26 0.73
C ILE A 66 7.04 1.37 -0.30
N VAL A 67 6.50 2.54 0.08
CA VAL A 67 6.40 3.70 -0.81
C VAL A 67 7.78 4.11 -1.31
N LYS A 68 8.78 4.18 -0.42
CA LYS A 68 10.16 4.55 -0.78
C LYS A 68 10.77 3.56 -1.76
N GLU A 69 10.57 2.27 -1.56
CA GLU A 69 11.13 1.25 -2.45
C GLU A 69 10.43 1.20 -3.81
N LEU A 70 9.09 1.30 -3.84
CA LEU A 70 8.33 1.43 -5.08
C LEU A 70 8.73 2.67 -5.88
N ALA A 71 8.98 3.79 -5.20
CA ALA A 71 9.45 5.02 -5.85
C ALA A 71 10.82 4.83 -6.54
N LYS A 72 11.78 4.17 -5.87
CA LYS A 72 13.07 3.83 -6.49
C LYS A 72 12.88 2.96 -7.72
N ARG A 73 12.02 1.93 -7.64
CA ARG A 73 11.77 1.04 -8.78
C ARG A 73 11.09 1.76 -9.93
N ALA A 74 10.09 2.59 -9.66
CA ALA A 74 9.43 3.41 -10.67
C ALA A 74 10.41 4.34 -11.41
N GLN A 75 11.44 4.86 -10.72
CA GLN A 75 12.51 5.65 -11.34
C GLN A 75 13.44 4.82 -12.23
N VAL A 76 13.79 3.61 -11.82
CA VAL A 76 14.67 2.71 -12.60
C VAL A 76 13.95 2.11 -13.81
N SER A 77 12.66 1.79 -13.69
CA SER A 77 11.82 1.26 -14.78
C SER A 77 11.66 2.24 -15.95
N GLY A 78 11.97 3.53 -15.77
CA GLY A 78 12.01 4.52 -16.85
C GLY A 78 13.19 4.37 -17.82
N SER A 79 14.19 3.55 -17.51
CA SER A 79 15.45 3.49 -18.26
C SER A 79 15.88 2.13 -18.81
N SER A 80 15.20 1.01 -18.50
CA SER A 80 15.59 -0.29 -19.05
C SER A 80 14.42 -1.22 -19.29
N SER A 81 14.24 -1.57 -20.56
CA SER A 81 13.42 -2.67 -21.06
C SER A 81 14.11 -4.01 -20.86
N ASP A 82 14.50 -4.37 -19.63
CA ASP A 82 14.78 -5.78 -19.30
C ASP A 82 15.05 -5.91 -17.80
N GLN A 83 14.07 -6.46 -17.09
CA GLN A 83 14.27 -7.37 -15.97
C GLN A 83 12.92 -7.67 -15.33
N SER A 84 12.62 -8.96 -15.21
CA SER A 84 11.61 -9.52 -14.31
C SER A 84 12.01 -9.19 -12.87
N HIS A 85 11.86 -7.93 -12.48
CA HIS A 85 12.04 -7.49 -11.11
C HIS A 85 10.85 -8.03 -10.32
N GLY A 86 11.02 -9.19 -9.68
CA GLY A 86 10.02 -9.79 -8.81
C GLY A 86 9.48 -8.82 -7.76
N ALA A 87 8.33 -9.15 -7.16
CA ALA A 87 7.62 -8.31 -6.20
C ALA A 87 8.57 -7.65 -5.17
N VAL A 88 8.38 -6.36 -4.95
CA VAL A 88 9.11 -5.52 -3.98
C VAL A 88 8.86 -5.98 -2.55
N PHE A 89 7.63 -6.36 -2.26
CA PHE A 89 7.18 -6.86 -0.97
C PHE A 89 6.12 -7.93 -1.20
N ARG A 90 6.10 -8.95 -0.34
CA ARG A 90 5.01 -9.94 -0.32
C ARG A 90 4.01 -9.54 0.76
N GLN A 91 2.73 -9.81 0.51
CA GLN A 91 1.63 -9.57 1.44
C GLN A 91 1.95 -10.07 2.86
N VAL A 92 2.51 -11.28 2.97
CA VAL A 92 2.87 -11.90 4.26
C VAL A 92 3.91 -11.13 5.08
N ASP A 93 4.75 -10.31 4.45
CA ASP A 93 5.82 -9.56 5.12
C ASP A 93 5.27 -8.32 5.84
N ILE A 94 4.11 -7.83 5.39
CA ILE A 94 3.57 -6.51 5.75
C ILE A 94 2.18 -6.59 6.39
N GLU A 95 1.61 -7.80 6.44
CA GLU A 95 0.38 -8.07 7.17
C GLU A 95 0.62 -8.04 8.68
N TYR A 96 -0.40 -7.60 9.41
CA TYR A 96 -0.43 -7.66 10.85
C TYR A 96 -0.53 -9.14 11.28
N GLN A 97 0.58 -9.72 11.75
CA GLN A 97 0.56 -11.03 12.40
C GLN A 97 0.23 -10.85 13.86
N ARG A 98 -0.97 -11.28 14.27
CA ARG A 98 -1.35 -11.38 15.68
C ARG A 98 -0.48 -12.48 16.31
N GLY A 99 0.39 -12.09 17.24
CA GLY A 99 1.09 -13.01 18.14
C GLY A 99 0.21 -13.41 19.33
#